data_AF-A0A8C6XZU2-F1
#
_entry.id   AF-A0A8C6XZU2-F1
#
_cell.length_a   1.000
_cell.length_b   1.000
_cell.length_c   1.000
_cell.angle_alpha   90.00
_cell.angle_beta   90.00
_cell.angle_gamma   90.00
#
_symmetry.space_group_name_H-M   'P 1'
#
loop_
_entity.id
_entity.type
_entity.pdbx_description
1 polymer ?
#
loop_
_entity_poly.entity_id
_entity_poly.type
_entity_poly.pdbx_seq_one_letter_code
_entity_poly.pdbx_strand_id
1 'polypeptide(L)'
;MFESFNASAFYLGIQAVLSLYASGRTTGVVLDIKNNRMDPVPVYEDHAILRALLRMDVGGEDLTDFLLQMLNKRGYHIKPEEREIVEDIKEKFCYVAPDFEKEMATATPSSLEKHYELPDGQVITIDTERFRCPEGLFNTAYVGKECCGIHETVFNAIMKCDQDLRSTMFKNVVLAGGTSMFPGLLSFVQTGPLESKIL
;
A
#
# COMPACT_ATOMS: atom_id res chain seq x y z
N MET A 1 -18.59 23.39 8.39
CA MET A 1 -18.23 24.15 7.17
C MET A 1 -19.02 25.44 7.06
N PHE A 2 -20.35 25.40 6.96
CA PHE A 2 -21.14 26.62 6.78
C PHE A 2 -21.24 27.50 8.04
N GLU A 3 -21.59 26.96 9.20
CA GLU A 3 -21.83 27.78 10.40
C GLU A 3 -20.52 28.22 11.08
N SER A 4 -19.60 27.29 11.33
CA SER A 4 -18.36 27.60 12.05
C SER A 4 -17.32 28.31 11.18
N PHE A 5 -17.27 27.99 9.88
CA PHE A 5 -16.26 28.52 8.97
C PHE A 5 -16.82 29.50 7.93
N ASN A 6 -18.14 29.79 7.95
CA ASN A 6 -18.81 30.74 7.05
C ASN A 6 -18.47 30.54 5.57
N ALA A 7 -18.28 29.29 5.14
CA ALA A 7 -17.97 28.97 3.74
C ALA A 7 -19.16 29.34 2.84
N SER A 8 -18.92 30.05 1.72
CA SER A 8 -20.00 30.46 0.81
C SER A 8 -20.57 29.30 -0.02
N ALA A 9 -19.77 28.27 -0.27
CA ALA A 9 -20.15 27.05 -0.98
C ALA A 9 -19.27 25.89 -0.48
N PHE A 10 -19.78 24.66 -0.60
CA PHE A 10 -19.09 23.44 -0.21
C PHE A 10 -19.42 22.30 -1.17
N TYR A 11 -18.41 21.54 -1.56
CA TYR A 11 -18.56 20.32 -2.35
C TYR A 11 -17.79 19.17 -1.66
N LEU A 12 -18.41 17.99 -1.60
CA LEU A 12 -17.82 16.78 -1.04
C LEU A 12 -17.66 15.75 -2.16
N GLY A 13 -16.40 15.41 -2.47
CA GLY A 13 -16.06 14.40 -3.47
C GLY A 13 -15.60 13.09 -2.85
N ILE A 14 -15.85 11.98 -3.55
CA ILE A 14 -15.30 10.67 -3.18
C ILE A 14 -13.82 10.64 -3.56
N GLN A 15 -12.94 10.37 -2.58
CA GLN A 15 -11.48 10.37 -2.78
C GLN A 15 -11.04 9.51 -3.97
N ALA A 16 -11.55 8.27 -4.07
CA ALA A 16 -11.24 7.38 -5.18
C ALA A 16 -11.65 7.94 -6.56
N VAL A 17 -12.83 8.55 -6.67
CA VAL A 17 -13.30 9.15 -7.94
C VAL A 17 -12.39 10.31 -8.34
N LEU A 18 -12.01 11.16 -7.38
CA LEU A 18 -11.07 12.27 -7.61
C LEU A 18 -9.68 11.77 -8.03
N SER A 19 -9.17 10.70 -7.41
CA SER A 19 -7.91 10.06 -7.80
C SER A 19 -7.98 9.49 -9.22
N LEU A 20 -9.11 8.93 -9.62
CA LEU A 20 -9.30 8.42 -10.98
C LEU A 20 -9.29 9.56 -12.01
N TYR A 21 -9.95 10.68 -11.71
CA TYR A 21 -9.91 11.90 -12.54
C TYR A 21 -8.51 12.46 -12.69
N ALA A 22 -7.72 12.49 -11.61
CA ALA A 22 -6.33 12.93 -11.66
C ALA A 22 -5.49 12.07 -12.63
N SER A 23 -5.89 10.81 -12.85
CA SER A 23 -5.26 9.92 -13.83
C SER A 23 -5.80 10.06 -15.27
N GLY A 24 -6.75 10.96 -15.51
CA GLY A 24 -7.40 11.16 -16.82
C GLY A 24 -8.38 10.05 -17.22
N ARG A 25 -8.94 9.32 -16.24
CA ARG A 25 -9.88 8.22 -16.45
C ARG A 25 -11.20 8.48 -15.75
N THR A 26 -12.28 7.91 -16.28
CA THR A 26 -13.64 7.93 -15.71
C THR A 26 -14.14 6.54 -15.30
N THR A 27 -13.45 5.49 -15.76
CA THR A 27 -13.73 4.09 -15.45
C THR A 27 -12.45 3.34 -15.08
N GLY A 28 -12.48 2.57 -14.00
CA GLY A 28 -11.36 1.79 -13.49
C GLY A 28 -11.51 1.43 -12.01
N VAL A 29 -10.50 0.79 -11.44
CA VAL A 29 -10.43 0.52 -10.00
C VAL A 29 -9.36 1.40 -9.40
N VAL A 30 -9.71 2.17 -8.37
CA VAL A 30 -8.71 2.87 -7.56
C VAL A 30 -8.41 2.04 -6.34
N LEU A 31 -7.15 1.61 -6.20
CA LEU A 31 -6.64 1.04 -4.97
C LEU A 31 -6.03 2.16 -4.13
N ASP A 32 -6.80 2.65 -3.16
CA ASP A 32 -6.40 3.73 -2.26
C ASP A 32 -5.80 3.14 -0.98
N ILE A 33 -4.46 3.16 -0.87
CA ILE A 33 -3.70 2.59 0.25
C ILE A 33 -3.29 3.73 1.19
N LYS A 34 -4.02 3.85 2.30
CA LYS A 34 -3.85 4.89 3.31
C LYS A 34 -2.92 4.42 4.42
N ASN A 35 -2.80 5.25 5.45
CA ASN A 35 -2.06 4.88 6.65
C ASN A 35 -2.75 3.73 7.40
N ASN A 36 -4.07 3.72 7.55
CA ASN A 36 -4.72 2.76 8.47
C ASN A 36 -5.55 1.68 7.75
N ARG A 37 -5.68 1.78 6.42
CA ARG A 37 -6.52 0.88 5.62
C ARG A 37 -6.19 0.98 4.14
N MET A 38 -6.68 0.02 3.37
CA MET A 38 -6.70 0.03 1.92
C MET A 38 -8.11 -0.22 1.38
N ASP A 39 -8.51 0.61 0.43
CA ASP A 39 -9.86 0.62 -0.15
C ASP A 39 -9.73 0.44 -1.69
N PRO A 40 -9.96 -0.77 -2.26
CA PRO A 40 -10.18 -0.88 -3.70
C PRO A 40 -11.61 -0.46 -4.03
N VAL A 41 -11.71 0.61 -4.82
CA VAL A 41 -12.98 1.23 -5.21
C VAL A 41 -13.13 1.17 -6.72
N PRO A 42 -13.98 0.28 -7.24
CA PRO A 42 -14.37 0.28 -8.64
C PRO A 42 -15.24 1.51 -8.95
N VAL A 43 -14.91 2.19 -10.04
CA VAL A 43 -15.60 3.38 -10.55
C VAL A 43 -15.95 3.13 -12.00
N TYR A 44 -17.20 3.40 -12.37
CA TYR A 44 -17.70 3.29 -13.73
C TYR A 44 -18.45 4.56 -14.10
N GLU A 45 -18.06 5.20 -15.20
CA GLU A 45 -18.68 6.44 -15.69
C GLU A 45 -18.91 7.44 -14.54
N ASP A 46 -17.86 7.79 -13.81
CA ASP A 46 -17.88 8.80 -12.75
C ASP A 46 -18.59 8.38 -11.44
N HIS A 47 -19.11 7.15 -11.38
CA HIS A 47 -19.84 6.62 -10.23
C HIS A 47 -19.11 5.45 -9.57
N ALA A 48 -18.91 5.53 -8.25
CA ALA A 48 -18.39 4.40 -7.49
C ALA A 48 -19.41 3.26 -7.39
N ILE A 49 -18.98 2.03 -7.69
CA ILE A 49 -19.80 0.83 -7.60
C ILE A 49 -19.83 0.38 -6.13
N LEU A 50 -20.76 0.93 -5.35
CA LEU A 50 -20.82 0.73 -3.89
C LEU A 50 -20.94 -0.75 -3.47
N ARG A 51 -21.62 -1.59 -4.26
CA ARG A 51 -21.75 -3.04 -4.00
C ARG A 51 -20.44 -3.82 -4.11
N ALA A 52 -19.48 -3.26 -4.84
CA ALA A 52 -18.17 -3.86 -5.09
C ALA A 52 -17.07 -3.26 -4.21
N LEU A 53 -17.41 -2.29 -3.34
CA LEU A 53 -16.47 -1.69 -2.42
C LEU A 53 -16.01 -2.71 -1.39
N LEU A 54 -14.69 -2.83 -1.24
CA LEU A 54 -14.05 -3.57 -0.17
C LEU A 54 -13.22 -2.61 0.66
N ARG A 55 -12.95 -3.01 1.90
CA ARG A 55 -12.08 -2.30 2.81
C ARG A 55 -11.29 -3.32 3.61
N MET A 56 -9.98 -3.21 3.58
CA MET A 56 -9.09 -4.00 4.41
C MET A 56 -8.42 -3.07 5.42
N ASP A 57 -8.47 -3.41 6.70
CA ASP A 57 -7.85 -2.62 7.78
C ASP A 57 -6.36 -2.95 7.90
N VAL A 58 -5.66 -2.77 6.78
CA VAL A 58 -4.21 -2.85 6.61
C VAL A 58 -3.75 -1.62 5.84
N GLY A 59 -2.75 -0.90 6.35
CA GLY A 59 -2.17 0.26 5.70
C GLY A 59 -0.72 0.53 6.11
N GLY A 60 -0.25 1.73 5.83
CA GLY A 60 1.11 2.17 6.15
C GLY A 60 1.47 2.14 7.65
N GLU A 61 0.48 2.27 8.53
CA GLU A 61 0.62 2.16 9.98
C GLU A 61 1.06 0.74 10.34
N ASP A 62 0.32 -0.28 9.90
CA ASP A 62 0.66 -1.68 10.18
C ASP A 62 2.06 -2.06 9.66
N LEU A 63 2.47 -1.48 8.52
CA LEU A 63 3.82 -1.65 7.97
C LEU A 63 4.90 -1.00 8.84
N THR A 64 4.65 0.21 9.36
CA THR A 64 5.56 0.89 10.28
C THR A 64 5.71 0.08 11.58
N ASP A 65 4.62 -0.47 12.13
CA ASP A 65 4.68 -1.35 13.30
C ASP A 65 5.49 -2.61 13.05
N PHE A 66 5.26 -3.23 11.89
CA PHE A 66 6.01 -4.43 11.50
C PHE A 66 7.50 -4.14 11.33
N LEU A 67 7.85 -3.00 10.72
CA LEU A 67 9.25 -2.56 10.60
C LEU A 67 9.88 -2.30 11.97
N LEU A 68 9.16 -1.62 12.87
CA LEU A 68 9.61 -1.39 14.25
C LEU A 68 9.90 -2.71 14.96
N GLN A 69 9.03 -3.71 14.82
CA GLN A 69 9.25 -5.04 15.38
C GLN A 69 10.50 -5.74 14.79
N MET A 70 10.74 -5.62 13.49
CA MET A 70 11.93 -6.21 12.85
C MET A 70 13.22 -5.53 13.34
N LEU A 71 13.25 -4.19 13.42
CA LEU A 71 14.41 -3.44 13.91
C LEU A 71 14.69 -3.74 15.39
N ASN A 72 13.65 -3.88 16.21
CA ASN A 72 13.79 -4.25 17.61
C ASN A 72 14.32 -5.68 17.80
N LYS A 73 13.93 -6.61 16.92
CA LYS A 73 14.50 -7.98 16.92
C LYS A 73 16.00 -8.02 16.57
N ARG A 74 16.50 -7.01 15.85
CA ARG A 74 17.95 -6.83 15.59
C ARG A 74 18.71 -6.21 16.77
N GLY A 75 18.01 -5.70 17.79
CA GLY A 75 18.62 -5.07 18.95
C GLY A 75 18.74 -3.54 18.88
N TYR A 76 18.07 -2.88 17.92
CA TYR A 76 18.07 -1.41 17.83
C TYR A 76 17.14 -0.71 18.85
N HIS A 77 16.32 -1.47 19.57
CA HIS A 77 15.49 -1.03 20.71
C HIS A 77 14.83 0.37 20.57
N ILE A 78 14.28 0.67 19.39
CA ILE A 78 13.54 1.89 19.11
C ILE A 78 12.22 1.84 19.89
N LYS A 79 11.87 2.93 20.57
CA LYS A 79 10.65 2.97 21.37
C LYS A 79 9.42 3.26 20.50
N PRO A 80 8.21 2.83 20.91
CA PRO A 80 6.98 3.14 20.18
C PRO A 80 6.69 4.66 20.04
N GLU A 81 7.19 5.48 20.97
CA GLU A 81 7.09 6.95 20.92
C GLU A 81 7.94 7.59 19.80
N GLU A 82 8.92 6.85 19.27
CA GLU A 82 9.85 7.26 18.21
C GLU A 82 9.39 6.76 16.83
N ARG A 83 8.10 6.47 16.69
CA ARG A 83 7.50 5.88 15.48
C ARG A 83 7.81 6.67 14.21
N GLU A 84 7.85 8.00 14.30
CA GLU A 84 8.12 8.89 13.15
C GLU A 84 9.47 8.57 12.49
N ILE A 85 10.47 8.13 13.27
CA ILE A 85 11.77 7.72 12.74
C ILE A 85 11.62 6.46 11.88
N VAL A 86 10.83 5.49 12.33
CA VAL A 86 10.57 4.25 11.59
C VAL A 86 9.77 4.51 10.33
N GLU A 87 8.84 5.47 10.38
CA GLU A 87 8.11 5.92 9.20
C GLU A 87 9.03 6.57 8.16
N ASP A 88 9.95 7.44 8.57
CA ASP A 88 10.95 8.04 7.68
C ASP A 88 11.87 6.98 7.05
N ILE A 89 12.30 5.99 7.83
CA ILE A 89 13.07 4.83 7.34
C ILE A 89 12.27 4.04 6.30
N LYS A 90 10.99 3.76 6.59
CA LYS A 90 10.07 3.05 5.69
C LYS A 90 9.96 3.80 4.36
N GLU A 91 9.69 5.10 4.39
CA GLU A 91 9.50 5.90 3.18
C GLU A 91 10.78 6.06 2.35
N LYS A 92 11.95 6.16 3.00
CA LYS A 92 13.23 6.37 2.30
C LYS A 92 13.83 5.10 1.72
N PHE A 93 13.73 3.97 2.41
CA PHE A 93 14.54 2.79 2.06
C PHE A 93 13.73 1.59 1.58
N CYS A 94 12.45 1.49 1.93
CA CYS A 94 11.65 0.32 1.57
C CYS A 94 11.20 0.33 0.11
N TYR A 95 11.02 -0.86 -0.45
CA TYR A 95 10.59 -1.06 -1.83
C TYR A 95 9.95 -2.44 -1.99
N VAL A 96 9.06 -2.59 -2.97
CA VAL A 96 8.44 -3.89 -3.30
C VAL A 96 9.37 -4.67 -4.23
N ALA A 97 9.75 -5.87 -3.79
CA ALA A 97 10.47 -6.83 -4.63
C ALA A 97 9.53 -7.46 -5.68
N PRO A 98 9.94 -7.60 -6.96
CA PRO A 98 9.12 -8.29 -7.96
C PRO A 98 8.87 -9.77 -7.65
N ASP A 99 9.88 -10.43 -7.08
CA ASP A 99 9.84 -11.83 -6.63
C ASP A 99 10.50 -11.92 -5.25
N PHE A 100 9.65 -11.95 -4.22
CA PHE A 100 10.08 -11.94 -2.82
C PHE A 100 11.00 -13.12 -2.47
N GLU A 101 10.67 -14.33 -2.91
CA GLU A 101 11.42 -15.54 -2.57
C GLU A 101 12.80 -15.53 -3.22
N LYS A 102 12.85 -15.11 -4.50
CA LYS A 102 14.12 -14.98 -5.22
C LYS A 102 14.99 -13.87 -4.62
N GLU A 103 14.41 -12.75 -4.24
CA GLU A 103 15.14 -11.65 -3.63
C GLU A 103 15.65 -12.05 -2.24
N MET A 104 14.86 -12.78 -1.45
CA MET A 104 15.29 -13.34 -0.17
C MET A 104 16.47 -14.32 -0.32
N ALA A 105 16.45 -15.17 -1.36
CA ALA A 105 17.51 -16.13 -1.62
C ALA A 105 18.81 -15.49 -2.14
N THR A 106 18.71 -14.35 -2.83
CA THR A 106 19.86 -13.62 -3.41
C THR A 106 20.37 -12.49 -2.54
N ALA A 107 19.61 -12.12 -1.50
CA ALA A 107 19.95 -11.09 -0.54
C ALA A 107 21.28 -11.40 0.14
N THR A 108 22.32 -10.67 -0.25
CA THR A 108 23.61 -10.64 0.44
C THR A 108 23.73 -9.32 1.20
N PRO A 109 24.14 -9.33 2.48
CA PRO A 109 24.13 -8.14 3.33
C PRO A 109 24.80 -6.93 2.66
N SER A 110 25.98 -7.12 2.08
CA SER A 110 26.78 -6.07 1.44
C SER A 110 26.11 -5.31 0.27
N SER A 111 25.08 -5.88 -0.36
CA SER A 111 24.42 -5.26 -1.53
C SER A 111 23.16 -4.47 -1.16
N LEU A 112 22.52 -4.83 -0.04
CA LEU A 112 21.21 -4.30 0.38
C LEU A 112 21.30 -3.33 1.54
N GLU A 113 22.39 -3.38 2.31
CA GLU A 113 22.64 -2.54 3.47
C GLU A 113 22.51 -1.05 3.13
N LYS A 114 21.66 -0.39 3.90
CA LYS A 114 21.55 1.06 3.97
C LYS A 114 21.72 1.49 5.42
N HIS A 115 22.36 2.65 5.58
CA HIS A 115 22.62 3.24 6.86
C HIS A 115 21.66 4.40 7.09
N TYR A 116 21.14 4.49 8.31
CA TYR A 116 20.32 5.60 8.77
C TYR A 116 20.85 6.08 10.11
N GLU A 117 21.00 7.40 10.25
CA GLU A 117 21.49 8.03 11.48
C GLU A 117 20.28 8.42 12.34
N LEU A 118 20.21 7.86 13.55
CA LEU A 118 19.22 8.22 14.55
C LEU A 118 19.55 9.60 15.16
N PRO A 119 18.57 10.30 15.77
CA PRO A 119 18.81 11.61 16.37
C PRO A 119 19.84 11.63 17.51
N ASP A 120 20.12 10.49 18.11
CA ASP A 120 21.17 10.31 19.13
C ASP A 120 22.58 10.10 18.54
N GLY A 121 22.70 10.07 17.20
CA GLY A 121 23.93 9.82 16.45
C GLY A 121 24.23 8.33 16.22
N GLN A 122 23.38 7.41 16.68
CA GLN A 122 23.56 5.98 16.42
C GLN A 122 23.20 5.68 14.96
N VAL A 123 24.09 4.97 14.25
CA VAL A 123 23.82 4.51 12.89
C VAL A 123 23.22 3.12 12.92
N ILE A 124 22.01 2.97 12.38
CA ILE A 124 21.35 1.68 12.18
C ILE A 124 21.59 1.18 10.76
N THR A 125 21.64 -0.14 10.61
CA THR A 125 21.82 -0.81 9.32
C THR A 125 20.54 -1.57 8.98
N ILE A 126 19.97 -1.23 7.83
CA ILE A 126 18.71 -1.79 7.32
C ILE A 126 19.04 -2.59 6.05
N ASP A 127 18.63 -3.85 5.97
CA ASP A 127 18.93 -4.72 4.84
C ASP A 127 17.66 -5.28 4.17
N THR A 128 17.36 -6.55 4.41
CA THR A 128 16.17 -7.29 4.02
C THR A 128 14.87 -6.67 4.54
N GLU A 129 14.89 -5.91 5.64
CA GLU A 129 13.69 -5.20 6.12
C GLU A 129 13.11 -4.26 5.05
N ARG A 130 13.96 -3.76 4.14
CA ARG A 130 13.59 -2.85 3.07
C ARG A 130 12.51 -3.43 2.16
N PHE A 131 12.61 -4.70 1.79
CA PHE A 131 11.60 -5.35 0.94
C PHE A 131 10.65 -6.26 1.72
N ARG A 132 11.04 -6.73 2.91
CA ARG A 132 10.15 -7.48 3.80
C ARG A 132 9.04 -6.64 4.39
N CYS A 133 9.30 -5.38 4.72
CA CYS A 133 8.27 -4.48 5.26
C CYS A 133 7.06 -4.37 4.32
N PRO A 134 7.20 -3.93 3.05
CA PRO A 134 6.07 -3.81 2.14
C PRO A 134 5.47 -5.16 1.69
N GLU A 135 6.17 -6.28 1.90
CA GLU A 135 5.58 -7.63 1.70
C GLU A 135 4.34 -7.86 2.59
N GLY A 136 4.24 -7.16 3.71
CA GLY A 136 3.05 -7.16 4.57
C GLY A 136 1.75 -6.72 3.87
N LEU A 137 1.83 -6.00 2.75
CA LEU A 137 0.66 -5.66 1.91
C LEU A 137 0.16 -6.85 1.08
N PHE A 138 1.04 -7.82 0.80
CA PHE A 138 0.72 -9.01 0.00
C PHE A 138 0.38 -10.18 0.91
N ASN A 139 1.16 -10.37 1.97
CA ASN A 139 0.92 -11.38 2.99
C ASN A 139 0.64 -10.69 4.33
N THR A 140 -0.63 -10.43 4.61
CA THR A 140 -1.03 -9.66 5.79
C THR A 140 -0.79 -10.41 7.10
N ALA A 141 -0.52 -11.72 7.05
CA ALA A 141 -0.13 -12.49 8.22
C ALA A 141 1.19 -11.97 8.83
N TYR A 142 2.08 -11.38 8.03
CA TYR A 142 3.32 -10.76 8.54
C TYR A 142 3.06 -9.55 9.44
N VAL A 143 1.99 -8.80 9.18
CA VAL A 143 1.55 -7.68 10.02
C VAL A 143 0.53 -8.10 11.08
N GLY A 144 0.32 -9.41 11.28
CA GLY A 144 -0.60 -9.95 12.28
C GLY A 144 -2.09 -9.77 11.93
N LYS A 145 -2.42 -9.68 10.64
CA LYS A 145 -3.79 -9.48 10.15
C LYS A 145 -4.22 -10.68 9.33
N GLU A 146 -5.43 -11.18 9.59
CA GLU A 146 -6.04 -12.30 8.87
C GLU A 146 -6.96 -11.78 7.76
N CYS A 147 -6.38 -11.19 6.71
CA CYS A 147 -7.14 -10.66 5.58
C CYS A 147 -6.41 -10.89 4.25
N CYS A 148 -7.07 -10.58 3.15
CA CYS A 148 -6.50 -10.70 1.83
C CYS A 148 -5.41 -9.65 1.60
N GLY A 149 -4.36 -10.01 0.87
CA GLY A 149 -3.39 -9.05 0.36
C GLY A 149 -3.98 -8.12 -0.71
N ILE A 150 -3.18 -7.16 -1.17
CA ILE A 150 -3.63 -6.18 -2.18
C ILE A 150 -4.10 -6.82 -3.49
N HIS A 151 -3.41 -7.88 -3.93
CA HIS A 151 -3.65 -8.55 -5.20
C HIS A 151 -5.00 -9.27 -5.21
N GLU A 152 -5.29 -10.03 -4.15
CA GLU A 152 -6.57 -10.68 -3.92
C GLU A 152 -7.70 -9.67 -3.70
N THR A 153 -7.45 -8.59 -2.96
CA THR A 153 -8.50 -7.63 -2.64
C THR A 153 -8.95 -6.85 -3.88
N VAL A 154 -8.01 -6.45 -4.75
CA VAL A 154 -8.34 -5.85 -6.05
C VAL A 154 -9.11 -6.84 -6.91
N PHE A 155 -8.65 -8.08 -7.02
CA PHE A 155 -9.35 -9.13 -7.78
C PHE A 155 -10.79 -9.33 -7.28
N ASN A 156 -10.97 -9.46 -5.96
CA ASN A 156 -12.28 -9.64 -5.33
C ASN A 156 -13.22 -8.45 -5.57
N ALA A 157 -12.70 -7.21 -5.54
CA ALA A 157 -13.49 -6.01 -5.86
C ALA A 157 -13.95 -6.04 -7.33
N ILE A 158 -13.07 -6.44 -8.25
CA ILE A 158 -13.42 -6.55 -9.68
C ILE A 158 -14.43 -7.68 -9.91
N MET A 159 -14.29 -8.82 -9.24
CA MET A 159 -15.24 -9.94 -9.36
C MET A 159 -16.64 -9.60 -8.87
N LYS A 160 -16.79 -8.66 -7.93
CA LYS A 160 -18.09 -8.12 -7.52
C LYS A 160 -18.73 -7.17 -8.53
N CYS A 161 -17.99 -6.73 -9.55
CA CYS A 161 -18.52 -5.94 -10.66
C CYS A 161 -19.18 -6.84 -11.72
N ASP A 162 -20.02 -6.22 -12.55
CA ASP A 162 -20.70 -6.90 -13.66
C ASP A 162 -19.68 -7.41 -14.67
N GLN A 163 -19.96 -8.58 -15.25
CA GLN A 163 -19.01 -9.32 -16.10
C GLN A 163 -18.45 -8.47 -17.24
N ASP A 164 -19.29 -7.65 -17.87
CA ASP A 164 -18.92 -6.80 -19.00
C ASP A 164 -17.91 -5.70 -18.62
N LEU A 165 -17.86 -5.32 -17.35
CA LEU A 165 -16.97 -4.27 -16.86
C LEU A 165 -15.59 -4.82 -16.45
N ARG A 166 -15.49 -6.10 -16.10
CA ARG A 166 -14.29 -6.68 -15.46
C ARG A 166 -13.02 -6.49 -16.29
N SER A 167 -13.09 -6.70 -17.61
CA SER A 167 -11.93 -6.51 -18.50
C SER A 167 -11.43 -5.06 -18.48
N THR A 168 -12.35 -4.09 -18.48
CA THR A 168 -12.01 -2.66 -18.40
C THR A 168 -11.44 -2.30 -17.03
N MET A 169 -11.97 -2.90 -15.96
CA MET A 169 -11.48 -2.69 -14.59
C MET A 169 -10.06 -3.21 -14.41
N PHE A 170 -9.75 -4.43 -14.88
CA PHE A 170 -8.39 -4.99 -14.80
C PHE A 170 -7.36 -4.16 -15.59
N LYS A 171 -7.75 -3.61 -16.74
CA LYS A 171 -6.86 -2.74 -17.55
C LYS A 171 -6.60 -1.38 -16.91
N ASN A 172 -7.47 -0.94 -15.99
CA ASN A 172 -7.46 0.41 -15.43
C ASN A 172 -7.40 0.37 -13.90
N VAL A 173 -6.38 -0.28 -13.35
CA VAL A 173 -6.06 -0.19 -11.93
C VAL A 173 -5.17 1.03 -11.69
N VAL A 174 -5.66 1.94 -10.85
CA VAL A 174 -4.96 3.18 -10.45
C VAL A 174 -4.62 3.10 -8.98
N LEU A 175 -3.37 3.41 -8.64
CA LEU A 175 -2.92 3.47 -7.25
C LEU A 175 -3.11 4.88 -6.69
N ALA A 176 -3.56 4.97 -5.44
CA ALA A 176 -3.68 6.20 -4.69
C ALA A 176 -3.25 6.00 -3.22
N GLY A 177 -2.96 7.11 -2.53
CA GLY A 177 -2.58 7.12 -1.11
C GLY A 177 -1.06 7.02 -0.88
N GLY A 178 -0.59 7.48 0.28
CA GLY A 178 0.84 7.60 0.58
C GLY A 178 1.58 6.27 0.57
N THR A 179 0.95 5.22 1.09
CA THR A 179 1.52 3.86 1.12
C THR A 179 1.68 3.26 -0.27
N SER A 180 1.01 3.81 -1.29
CA SER A 180 1.19 3.36 -2.68
C SER A 180 2.51 3.81 -3.32
N MET A 181 3.28 4.66 -2.65
CA MET A 181 4.52 5.25 -3.16
C MET A 181 5.75 4.33 -3.09
N PHE A 182 5.61 3.09 -2.56
CA PHE A 182 6.73 2.16 -2.55
C PHE A 182 7.25 1.90 -3.97
N PRO A 183 8.56 2.08 -4.22
CA PRO A 183 9.16 1.69 -5.49
C PRO A 183 8.86 0.22 -5.81
N GLY A 184 8.47 -0.07 -7.04
CA GLY A 184 8.13 -1.44 -7.48
C GLY A 184 6.67 -1.84 -7.31
N LEU A 185 5.88 -1.13 -6.48
CA LEU A 185 4.47 -1.48 -6.25
C LEU A 185 3.60 -1.30 -7.50
N LEU A 186 3.78 -0.19 -8.22
CA LEU A 186 3.03 0.09 -9.45
C LEU A 186 3.28 -0.98 -10.51
N SER A 187 4.54 -1.34 -10.74
CA SER A 187 4.90 -2.42 -11.66
C SER A 187 4.27 -3.74 -11.22
N PHE A 188 4.28 -4.06 -9.92
CA PHE A 188 3.64 -5.27 -9.43
C PHE A 188 2.13 -5.27 -9.70
N VAL A 189 1.41 -4.18 -9.43
CA VAL A 189 -0.06 -4.18 -9.60
C VAL A 189 -0.47 -4.17 -11.08
N GLN A 190 0.32 -3.56 -11.96
CA GLN A 190 0.01 -3.45 -13.39
C GLN A 190 0.51 -4.62 -14.24
N THR A 191 1.67 -5.18 -13.92
CA THR A 191 2.31 -6.27 -14.68
C THR A 191 2.35 -7.59 -13.92
N GLY A 192 2.22 -7.52 -12.59
CA GLY A 192 2.11 -8.71 -11.77
C GLY A 192 0.79 -9.43 -12.06
N PRO A 193 0.81 -10.75 -11.98
CA PRO A 193 -0.32 -11.54 -12.38
C PRO A 193 -1.41 -11.49 -11.31
N LEU A 194 -2.29 -10.48 -11.38
CA LEU A 194 -3.55 -10.48 -10.64
C LEU A 194 -4.37 -11.74 -10.97
N GLU A 195 -4.14 -12.36 -12.13
CA GLU A 195 -4.78 -13.62 -12.56
C GLU A 195 -3.94 -14.90 -12.26
N SER A 196 -2.61 -14.85 -12.30
CA SER A 196 -1.73 -16.06 -12.23
C SER A 196 -1.19 -16.42 -10.84
N LYS A 197 -1.48 -15.63 -9.79
CA LYS A 197 -1.28 -16.08 -8.39
C LYS A 197 -2.55 -16.71 -7.79
N ILE A 198 -3.66 -16.73 -8.52
CA ILE A 198 -4.97 -17.23 -8.08
C ILE A 198 -5.36 -18.56 -8.78
N LEU A 199 -4.62 -18.95 -9.82
CA LEU A 199 -4.69 -20.26 -10.50
C LEU A 199 -3.42 -21.06 -10.23
#